data_AF-A0A662SVH5-F1
#
_entry.id   AF-A0A662SVH5-F1
#
_cell.length_a   1.000
_cell.length_b   1.000
_cell.length_c   1.000
_cell.angle_alpha   90.00
_cell.angle_beta   90.00
_cell.angle_gamma   90.00
#
_symmetry.space_group_name_H-M   'P 1'
#
loop_
_entity.id
_entity.type
_entity.pdbx_description
1 polymer ?
#
loop_
_entity_poly.entity_id
_entity_poly.type
_entity_poly.pdbx_seq_one_letter_code
_entity_poly.pdbx_strand_id
1 'polypeptide(L)'
;MAANIEFLAKYPFTKSGVSFLRKLKVPLEELLQPERRAVLNAAVVRLEQAAGIKPRSVKRAVDYLSEFLSAYVALWMVLYTKNRLLKERLADYESWRFLASSTGEPPD
;
A
#
# COMPACT_ATOMS: atom_id res chain seq x y z
N MET A 1 13.87 5.00 -17.41
CA MET A 1 13.42 3.64 -17.02
C MET A 1 11.99 3.73 -16.51
N ALA A 2 11.03 3.12 -17.20
CA ALA A 2 9.67 3.00 -16.67
C ALA A 2 9.74 2.11 -15.41
N ALA A 3 9.24 2.61 -14.28
CA ALA A 3 9.22 1.81 -13.06
C ALA A 3 8.29 0.61 -13.28
N ASN A 4 8.80 -0.61 -13.10
CA ASN A 4 7.99 -1.83 -13.18
C ASN A 4 6.91 -1.75 -12.07
N ILE A 5 5.63 -1.78 -12.46
CA ILE A 5 4.51 -1.65 -11.52
C ILE A 5 4.50 -2.78 -10.47
N GLU A 6 5.00 -3.96 -10.82
CA GLU A 6 5.19 -5.06 -9.88
C GLU A 6 6.21 -4.69 -8.79
N PHE A 7 7.35 -4.13 -9.18
CA PHE A 7 8.36 -3.65 -8.23
C PHE A 7 7.80 -2.55 -7.34
N LEU A 8 7.03 -1.62 -7.92
CA LEU A 8 6.39 -0.56 -7.15
C LEU A 8 5.35 -1.11 -6.16
N ALA A 9 4.57 -2.13 -6.54
CA ALA A 9 3.60 -2.78 -5.67
C ALA A 9 4.26 -3.47 -4.46
N LYS A 10 5.46 -4.05 -4.65
CA LYS A 10 6.27 -4.61 -3.56
C LYS A 10 6.88 -3.52 -2.68
N TYR A 11 7.34 -2.44 -3.30
CA TYR A 11 8.14 -1.40 -2.65
C TYR A 11 7.55 0.01 -2.88
N PRO A 12 6.33 0.27 -2.38
CA PRO A 12 5.57 1.46 -2.74
C PRO A 12 6.25 2.74 -2.26
N PHE A 13 6.93 2.72 -1.11
CA PHE A 13 7.55 3.89 -0.48
C PHE A 13 8.96 4.23 -1.00
N THR A 14 9.44 3.56 -2.05
CA THR A 14 10.73 3.89 -2.69
C THR A 14 10.68 5.26 -3.39
N LYS A 15 11.84 5.85 -3.67
CA LYS A 15 11.93 7.10 -4.48
C LYS A 15 11.18 6.96 -5.81
N SER A 16 11.30 5.79 -6.45
CA SER A 16 10.60 5.47 -7.70
C SER A 16 9.08 5.41 -7.51
N GLY A 17 8.61 4.80 -6.43
CA GLY A 17 7.18 4.76 -6.09
C GLY A 17 6.60 6.14 -5.80
N VAL A 18 7.27 6.95 -5.00
CA VAL A 18 6.84 8.34 -4.74
C VAL A 18 6.80 9.17 -6.03
N SER A 19 7.80 9.02 -6.89
CA SER A 19 7.84 9.69 -8.20
C SER A 19 6.69 9.23 -9.10
N PHE A 20 6.39 7.93 -9.12
CA PHE A 20 5.28 7.38 -9.88
C PHE A 20 3.92 7.88 -9.38
N LEU A 21 3.70 7.90 -8.06
CA LEU A 21 2.47 8.45 -7.46
C LEU A 21 2.25 9.91 -7.85
N ARG A 22 3.31 10.75 -7.83
CA ARG A 22 3.20 12.16 -8.23
C ARG A 22 2.84 12.33 -9.70
N LYS A 23 3.29 11.43 -10.57
CA LYS A 23 2.98 11.44 -12.01
C LYS A 23 1.56 10.98 -12.30
N LEU A 24 1.04 10.04 -11.51
CA LEU A 24 -0.28 9.46 -11.67
C LEU A 24 -1.40 10.50 -11.62
N LYS A 25 -1.20 11.64 -10.92
CA LYS A 25 -2.18 12.74 -10.81
C LYS A 25 -3.61 12.27 -10.51
N VAL A 26 -3.76 11.15 -9.81
CA VAL A 26 -5.08 10.56 -9.52
C VAL A 26 -5.72 11.38 -8.40
N PRO A 27 -6.84 12.08 -8.67
CA PRO A 27 -7.59 12.80 -7.65
C PRO A 27 -8.29 11.81 -6.71
N LEU A 28 -8.58 12.23 -5.47
CA LEU A 28 -9.20 11.37 -4.46
C LEU A 28 -10.57 10.86 -4.93
N GLU A 29 -11.28 11.68 -5.69
CA GLU A 29 -12.61 11.42 -6.25
C GLU A 29 -12.59 10.24 -7.22
N GLU A 30 -11.50 10.04 -7.96
CA GLU A 30 -11.34 8.87 -8.83
C GLU A 30 -11.30 7.56 -8.04
N LEU A 31 -10.81 7.58 -6.79
CA LEU A 31 -10.78 6.38 -5.93
C LEU A 31 -12.18 5.96 -5.45
N LEU A 32 -13.17 6.87 -5.52
CA LEU A 32 -14.57 6.57 -5.17
C LEU A 32 -15.33 5.91 -6.32
N GLN A 33 -14.75 5.87 -7.52
CA GLN A 33 -15.38 5.21 -8.67
C GLN A 33 -15.42 3.68 -8.46
N PRO A 34 -16.48 2.98 -8.94
CA PRO A 34 -16.61 1.53 -8.82
C PRO A 34 -15.38 0.75 -9.28
N GLU A 35 -14.71 1.23 -10.33
CA GLU A 35 -13.52 0.64 -10.96
C GLU A 35 -12.31 0.66 -10.02
N ARG A 36 -12.29 1.57 -9.03
CA ARG A 36 -11.21 1.72 -8.05
C ARG A 36 -11.58 1.16 -6.67
N ARG A 37 -12.76 0.55 -6.52
CA ARG A 37 -13.22 -0.04 -5.25
C ARG A 37 -12.25 -1.12 -4.72
N ALA A 38 -11.56 -1.81 -5.60
CA ALA A 38 -10.51 -2.76 -5.25
C ALA A 38 -9.37 -2.10 -4.45
N VAL A 39 -8.98 -0.87 -4.79
CA VAL A 39 -7.95 -0.08 -4.09
C VAL A 39 -8.40 0.22 -2.66
N LEU A 40 -9.62 0.73 -2.49
CA LEU A 40 -10.17 1.06 -1.17
C LEU A 40 -10.31 -0.18 -0.30
N ASN A 41 -10.84 -1.28 -0.85
CA ASN A 41 -10.98 -2.54 -0.13
C ASN A 41 -9.60 -3.08 0.30
N ALA A 42 -8.61 -3.05 -0.58
CA ALA A 42 -7.25 -3.47 -0.27
C ALA A 42 -6.63 -2.58 0.82
N ALA A 43 -6.85 -1.27 0.78
CA ALA A 43 -6.37 -0.34 1.80
C ALA A 43 -7.00 -0.64 3.16
N VAL A 44 -8.31 -0.89 3.21
CA VAL A 44 -9.00 -1.27 4.46
C VAL A 44 -8.45 -2.58 5.02
N VAL A 45 -8.28 -3.62 4.18
CA VAL A 45 -7.68 -4.88 4.61
C VAL A 45 -6.29 -4.67 5.19
N ARG A 46 -5.48 -3.80 4.57
CA ARG A 46 -4.16 -3.40 5.05
C ARG A 46 -4.22 -2.80 6.45
N LEU A 47 -5.19 -1.92 6.69
CA LEU A 47 -5.41 -1.31 8.01
C LEU A 47 -5.92 -2.31 9.04
N GLU A 48 -6.80 -3.24 8.65
CA GLU A 48 -7.28 -4.31 9.53
C GLU A 48 -6.12 -5.24 9.96
N GLN A 49 -5.20 -5.52 9.04
CA GLN A 49 -4.00 -6.32 9.33
C GLN A 49 -3.02 -5.57 10.22
N ALA A 50 -2.79 -4.28 9.96
CA ALA A 50 -2.00 -3.42 10.83
C ALA A 50 -2.61 -3.32 12.23
N ALA A 51 -3.93 -3.16 12.31
CA ALA A 51 -4.66 -3.07 13.57
C ALA A 51 -4.69 -4.40 14.36
N GLY A 52 -4.33 -5.53 13.73
CA GLY A 52 -4.40 -6.87 14.34
C GLY A 52 -5.80 -7.49 14.31
N ILE A 53 -6.74 -6.93 13.56
CA ILE A 53 -8.08 -7.47 13.34
C ILE A 53 -8.02 -8.67 12.38
N LYS A 54 -7.12 -8.60 11.38
CA LYS A 54 -6.84 -9.68 10.45
C LYS A 54 -5.40 -10.20 10.59
N PRO A 55 -5.13 -11.48 10.28
CA PRO A 55 -3.77 -11.99 10.23
C PRO A 55 -2.91 -11.22 9.23
N ARG A 56 -1.65 -10.94 9.59
CA ARG A 56 -0.67 -10.33 8.68
C ARG A 56 -0.51 -11.20 7.42
N SER A 57 -0.45 -10.57 6.26
CA SER A 57 -0.26 -11.26 4.99
C SER A 57 0.51 -10.40 4.00
N VAL A 58 1.29 -11.05 3.14
CA VAL A 58 1.92 -10.43 1.96
C VAL A 58 1.08 -10.62 0.69
N LYS A 59 -0.11 -11.22 0.81
CA LYS A 59 -1.01 -11.44 -0.33
C LYS A 59 -1.39 -10.09 -0.95
N ARG A 60 -1.12 -9.97 -2.25
CA ARG A 60 -1.35 -8.75 -3.02
C ARG A 60 -2.81 -8.66 -3.49
N ALA A 61 -3.25 -7.44 -3.79
CA ALA A 61 -4.50 -7.18 -4.49
C ALA A 61 -4.53 -7.85 -5.89
N VAL A 62 -5.70 -7.81 -6.52
CA VAL A 62 -5.97 -8.46 -7.82
C VAL A 62 -5.02 -7.97 -8.92
N ASP A 63 -4.65 -6.69 -8.88
CA ASP A 63 -3.70 -6.08 -9.80
C ASP A 63 -2.63 -5.26 -9.07
N TYR A 64 -1.45 -5.13 -9.70
CA TYR A 64 -0.31 -4.43 -9.11
C TYR A 64 -0.52 -2.93 -8.90
N LEU A 65 -1.34 -2.28 -9.73
CA LEU A 65 -1.62 -0.85 -9.57
C LEU A 65 -2.49 -0.63 -8.33
N SER A 66 -3.52 -1.45 -8.13
CA SER A 66 -4.36 -1.40 -6.92
C SER A 66 -3.56 -1.73 -5.68
N GLU A 67 -2.67 -2.73 -5.74
CA GLU A 67 -1.78 -3.05 -4.63
C GLU A 67 -0.89 -1.85 -4.27
N PHE A 68 -0.24 -1.24 -5.27
CA PHE A 68 0.58 -0.05 -5.08
C PHE A 68 -0.20 1.12 -4.48
N LEU A 69 -1.36 1.45 -5.05
CA LEU A 69 -2.19 2.57 -4.59
C LEU A 69 -2.74 2.31 -3.18
N SER A 70 -3.07 1.06 -2.84
CA SER A 70 -3.64 0.72 -1.54
C SER A 70 -2.73 1.09 -0.37
N ALA A 71 -1.41 1.03 -0.54
CA ALA A 71 -0.44 1.42 0.49
C ALA A 71 -0.55 2.92 0.83
N TYR A 72 -0.70 3.75 -0.19
CA TYR A 72 -0.85 5.20 -0.04
C TYR A 72 -2.23 5.60 0.46
N VAL A 73 -3.27 4.92 -0.01
CA VAL A 73 -4.64 5.13 0.47
C VAL A 73 -4.75 4.75 1.95
N ALA A 74 -4.16 3.63 2.37
CA ALA A 74 -4.12 3.23 3.78
C ALA A 74 -3.40 4.28 4.63
N LEU A 75 -2.26 4.78 4.17
CA LEU A 75 -1.54 5.87 4.82
C LEU A 75 -2.40 7.13 4.94
N TRP A 76 -3.06 7.56 3.86
CA TRP A 76 -3.96 8.72 3.87
C TRP A 76 -5.09 8.54 4.86
N MET A 77 -5.82 7.42 4.79
CA MET A 77 -6.91 7.11 5.73
C MET A 77 -6.44 7.23 7.18
N VAL A 78 -5.29 6.66 7.51
CA VAL A 78 -4.74 6.70 8.87
C VAL A 78 -4.25 8.10 9.26
N LEU A 79 -3.70 8.88 8.34
CA LEU A 79 -3.33 10.28 8.59
C LEU A 79 -4.57 11.14 8.90
N TYR A 80 -5.68 10.90 8.22
CA TYR A 80 -6.97 11.53 8.52
C TYR A 80 -7.54 11.10 9.88
N THR A 81 -7.16 9.93 10.38
CA THR A 81 -7.46 9.58 11.78
C THR A 81 -6.53 10.35 12.74
N LYS A 82 -7.08 10.83 13.86
CA LYS A 82 -6.29 11.31 15.00
C LYS A 82 -5.73 10.16 15.85
N ASN A 83 -5.77 8.92 15.35
CA ASN A 83 -5.35 7.73 16.09
C ASN A 83 -3.84 7.48 15.92
N ARG A 84 -3.06 7.85 16.94
CA ARG A 84 -1.61 7.65 16.97
C ARG A 84 -1.22 6.17 16.96
N LEU A 85 -1.92 5.34 17.73
CA LEU A 85 -1.63 3.91 17.81
C LEU A 85 -1.77 3.22 16.45
N LEU A 86 -2.81 3.59 15.69
CA LEU A 86 -3.02 3.04 14.35
C LEU A 86 -1.92 3.48 13.35
N LYS A 87 -1.38 4.70 13.49
CA LYS A 87 -0.22 5.18 12.70
C LYS A 87 1.02 4.32 12.95
N GLU A 88 1.34 4.08 14.23
CA GLU A 88 2.50 3.27 14.63
C GLU A 88 2.34 1.82 14.16
N ARG A 89 1.14 1.25 14.31
CA ARG A 89 0.82 -0.10 13.82
C ARG A 89 0.91 -0.24 12.30
N LEU A 90 0.48 0.76 11.55
CA LEU A 90 0.62 0.75 10.09
C LEU A 90 2.09 0.79 9.69
N ALA A 91 2.90 1.64 10.32
CA ALA A 91 4.33 1.72 10.05
C ALA A 91 5.06 0.39 10.34
N ASP A 92 4.75 -0.27 11.47
CA ASP A 92 5.29 -1.60 11.80
C ASP A 92 4.87 -2.65 10.76
N TYR A 93 3.58 -2.68 10.41
CA TYR A 93 3.07 -3.63 9.43
C TYR A 93 3.69 -3.46 8.04
N GLU A 94 3.84 -2.22 7.54
CA GLU A 94 4.51 -1.98 6.25
C GLU A 94 6.00 -2.35 6.28
N SER A 95 6.68 -2.11 7.41
CA SER A 95 8.07 -2.50 7.61
C SER A 95 8.23 -4.02 7.58
N TRP A 96 7.33 -4.74 8.27
CA TRP A 96 7.27 -6.20 8.22
C TRP A 96 7.00 -6.71 6.80
N ARG A 97 6.06 -6.09 6.07
CA ARG A 97 5.74 -6.47 4.69
C ARG A 97 6.90 -6.28 3.73
N PHE A 98 7.66 -5.20 3.89
CA PHE A 98 8.88 -4.94 3.14
C PHE A 98 9.87 -6.10 3.35
N LEU A 99 10.21 -6.40 4.60
CA LEU A 99 11.15 -7.47 4.95
C LEU A 99 10.69 -8.84 4.43
N ALA A 100 9.41 -9.17 4.64
CA ALA A 100 8.84 -10.44 4.19
C ALA A 100 8.84 -10.58 2.65
N SER A 101 8.79 -9.47 1.92
CA SER A 101 8.91 -9.48 0.45
C SER A 101 10.36 -9.65 0.00
N SER A 102 11.32 -9.12 0.76
CA SER A 102 12.76 -9.20 0.44
C SER A 102 13.38 -10.56 0.78
N THR A 103 12.90 -11.26 1.82
CA THR A 103 13.45 -12.58 2.21
C THR A 103 13.10 -13.73 1.24
N GLY A 104 12.31 -13.45 0.19
CA GLY A 104 11.98 -14.40 -0.88
C GLY A 104 12.57 -14.06 -2.25
N GLU A 105 13.39 -12.99 -2.37
CA GLU A 105 14.08 -12.61 -3.61
C GLU A 105 15.58 -12.91 -3.46
N PRO A 106 16.25 -13.53 -4.47
CA PRO A 106 17.70 -13.64 -4.43
C PRO A 106 18.33 -12.23 -4.40
N PRO A 107 19.47 -12.04 -3.71
CA PRO A 107 20.20 -10.79 -3.80
C PRO A 107 20.63 -10.58 -5.25
N ASP A 108 20.39 -9.38 -5.79
CA ASP A 108 20.92 -8.94 -7.09
C ASP A 108 22.44 -9.10 -7.16
#